data_AF-A0A958FA34-F1
#
_entry.id   AF-A0A958FA34-F1
#
_cell.length_a   1.000
_cell.length_b   1.000
_cell.length_c   1.000
_cell.angle_alpha   90.00
_cell.angle_beta   90.00
_cell.angle_gamma   90.00
#
_symmetry.space_group_name_H-M   'P 1'
#
loop_
_entity.id
_entity.type
_entity.pdbx_description
1 polymer ?
#
loop_
_entity_poly.entity_id
_entity_poly.type
_entity_poly.pdbx_seq_one_letter_code
_entity_poly.pdbx_strand_id
1 'polypeptide(L)'
;MILLLPVLSGCDSQAGESAREHQIPVRIAEVVQQEIAFPVETSGQLAAKAEVKLAFKIGGIIERIYVDEGSSVRKGQLLATLVQSEIKAQADQARSA
;
A
#
# COMPACT_ATOMS: atom_id res chain seq x y z
N MET A 1 -34.40 -74.71 -66.97
CA MET A 1 -33.72 -75.83 -66.28
C MET A 1 -32.23 -75.56 -66.36
N ILE A 2 -31.65 -75.20 -65.21
CA ILE A 2 -30.20 -75.18 -64.87
C ILE A 2 -29.39 -74.08 -65.60
N LEU A 3 -28.95 -72.97 -64.97
CA LEU A 3 -28.24 -72.72 -63.69
C LEU A 3 -26.77 -73.17 -63.73
N LEU A 4 -25.82 -72.26 -64.01
CA LEU A 4 -24.59 -72.08 -63.20
C LEU A 4 -23.71 -70.90 -63.66
N LEU A 5 -23.38 -70.05 -62.67
CA LEU A 5 -22.35 -69.00 -62.62
C LEU A 5 -20.92 -69.61 -62.70
N PRO A 6 -19.87 -68.86 -63.10
CA PRO A 6 -19.16 -68.02 -62.12
C PRO A 6 -18.70 -66.64 -62.65
N VAL A 7 -18.89 -65.55 -61.89
CA VAL A 7 -17.97 -64.90 -60.92
C VAL A 7 -16.58 -64.55 -61.49
N LEU A 8 -16.36 -63.25 -61.77
CA LEU A 8 -15.41 -62.35 -61.07
C LEU A 8 -15.37 -60.98 -61.81
N SER A 9 -16.16 -60.01 -61.33
CA SER A 9 -15.90 -58.58 -61.55
C SER A 9 -14.95 -58.13 -60.43
N GLY A 10 -13.90 -57.34 -60.60
CA GLY A 10 -13.64 -56.33 -61.63
C GLY A 10 -13.73 -54.94 -60.99
N CYS A 11 -12.65 -54.50 -60.32
CA CYS A 11 -12.36 -53.17 -59.76
C CYS A 11 -13.45 -52.48 -58.90
N ASP A 12 -13.27 -52.55 -57.57
CA ASP A 12 -13.77 -51.51 -56.67
C ASP A 12 -12.72 -50.39 -56.62
N SER A 13 -12.79 -49.47 -57.58
CA SER A 13 -12.09 -48.19 -57.46
C SER A 13 -12.95 -47.28 -56.61
N GLN A 14 -12.79 -47.37 -55.29
CA GLN A 14 -13.18 -46.28 -54.41
C GLN A 14 -12.32 -45.07 -54.79
N ALA A 15 -12.95 -44.23 -55.61
CA ALA A 15 -12.50 -42.90 -55.92
C ALA A 15 -12.07 -42.24 -54.62
N GLY A 16 -10.81 -41.80 -54.57
CA GLY A 16 -10.29 -41.01 -53.48
C GLY A 16 -11.24 -39.85 -53.26
N GLU A 17 -12.02 -39.97 -52.19
CA GLU A 17 -12.81 -38.90 -51.65
C GLU A 17 -11.78 -37.88 -51.18
N SER A 18 -11.49 -36.93 -52.06
CA SER A 18 -10.69 -35.77 -51.72
C SER A 18 -11.37 -35.18 -50.51
N ALA A 19 -10.74 -35.39 -49.35
CA ALA A 19 -11.14 -34.80 -48.10
C ALA A 19 -11.13 -33.30 -48.35
N ARG A 20 -12.28 -32.76 -48.73
CA ARG A 20 -12.56 -31.34 -48.61
C ARG A 20 -12.47 -31.11 -47.12
N GLU A 21 -11.30 -30.63 -46.72
CA GLU A 21 -10.98 -30.26 -45.36
C GLU A 21 -12.15 -29.41 -44.85
N HIS A 22 -12.96 -30.02 -43.98
CA HIS A 22 -14.17 -29.41 -43.49
C HIS A 22 -13.73 -28.37 -42.46
N GLN A 23 -13.47 -27.15 -42.93
CA GLN A 23 -13.01 -26.06 -42.08
C GLN A 23 -14.15 -25.68 -41.13
N ILE A 24 -14.04 -26.12 -39.89
CA ILE A 24 -14.96 -25.75 -38.82
C ILE A 24 -14.70 -24.27 -38.50
N PRO A 25 -15.66 -23.36 -38.72
CA PRO A 25 -15.44 -21.94 -38.47
C PRO A 25 -15.27 -21.72 -36.96
N VAL A 26 -14.15 -21.12 -36.59
CA VAL A 26 -13.83 -20.73 -35.21
C VAL A 26 -13.81 -19.22 -35.09
N ARG A 27 -14.17 -18.71 -33.90
CA ARG A 27 -14.06 -17.29 -33.59
C ARG A 27 -12.67 -17.02 -33.05
N ILE A 28 -11.97 -16.07 -33.66
CA ILE A 28 -10.67 -15.60 -33.20
C ILE A 28 -10.79 -14.16 -32.69
N ALA A 29 -9.90 -13.80 -31.76
CA ALA A 29 -9.69 -12.43 -31.32
C ALA A 29 -8.21 -12.12 -31.46
N GLU A 30 -7.89 -10.91 -31.92
CA GLU A 30 -6.51 -10.44 -32.03
C GLU A 30 -5.97 -10.09 -30.64
N VAL A 31 -4.75 -10.56 -30.34
CA VAL A 31 -4.10 -10.27 -29.06
C VAL A 31 -3.47 -8.89 -29.17
N VAL A 32 -4.02 -7.94 -28.41
CA VAL A 32 -3.49 -6.57 -28.31
C VAL A 32 -2.76 -6.45 -26.98
N GLN A 33 -1.52 -5.96 -27.03
CA GLN A 33 -0.77 -5.62 -25.82
C GLN A 33 -1.29 -4.29 -25.29
N GLN A 34 -1.77 -4.28 -24.05
CA GLN A 34 -2.23 -3.08 -23.38
C GLN A 34 -1.50 -2.95 -22.04
N GLU A 35 -1.04 -1.74 -21.74
CA GLU A 35 -0.54 -1.41 -20.42
C GLU A 35 -1.73 -1.24 -19.46
N ILE A 36 -1.81 -2.14 -18.47
CA ILE A 36 -2.85 -2.12 -17.44
C ILE A 36 -2.17 -1.76 -16.12
N ALA A 37 -2.57 -0.63 -15.53
CA ALA A 37 -2.16 -0.24 -14.18
C ALA A 37 -3.20 -0.73 -13.16
N PHE A 38 -2.74 -1.43 -12.13
CA PHE A 38 -3.56 -1.82 -10.99
C PHE A 38 -3.27 -0.87 -9.82
N PRO A 39 -4.14 0.12 -9.54
CA PRO A 39 -3.93 1.02 -8.42
C PRO A 39 -4.08 0.25 -7.09
N VAL A 40 -3.21 0.54 -6.14
CA VAL A 40 -3.29 0.02 -4.77
C VAL A 40 -3.90 1.10 -3.90
N GLU A 41 -5.18 0.93 -3.57
CA GLU A 41 -5.89 1.81 -2.64
C GLU A 41 -5.68 1.33 -1.21
N THR A 42 -5.23 2.22 -0.33
CA THR A 42 -5.03 1.90 1.08
C THR A 42 -5.40 3.07 1.97
N SER A 43 -5.81 2.76 3.20
CA SER A 43 -6.13 3.74 4.23
C SER A 43 -5.07 3.70 5.32
N GLY A 44 -4.62 4.87 5.77
CA GLY A 44 -3.69 5.01 6.89
C GLY A 44 -4.13 6.11 7.84
N GLN A 45 -3.58 6.10 9.05
CA GLN A 45 -3.79 7.18 10.02
C GLN A 45 -2.67 8.21 9.88
N LEU A 46 -3.06 9.50 9.90
CA LEU A 46 -2.11 10.60 9.99
C LEU A 46 -1.73 10.79 11.47
N ALA A 47 -0.42 10.81 11.73
CA ALA A 47 0.12 11.11 13.05
C ALA A 47 1.11 12.28 12.95
N ALA A 48 1.25 13.02 14.04
CA ALA A 48 2.26 14.05 14.14
C ALA A 48 3.65 13.42 13.98
N LYS A 49 4.52 14.04 13.18
CA LYS A 49 5.90 13.57 12.98
C LYS A 49 6.68 13.49 14.31
N ALA A 50 6.37 14.40 15.24
CA ALA A 50 6.95 14.42 16.57
C ALA A 50 5.94 14.99 17.57
N GLU A 51 5.79 14.32 18.70
CA GLU A 51 5.03 14.78 19.85
C GLU A 51 5.97 14.84 21.04
N VAL A 52 5.96 15.95 21.78
CA VAL A 52 6.81 16.15 22.96
C VAL A 52 5.93 16.45 24.15
N LYS A 53 5.96 15.57 25.15
CA LYS A 53 5.33 15.83 26.45
C LYS A 53 6.24 16.74 27.25
N LEU A 54 5.81 17.99 27.42
CA LEU A 54 6.53 18.98 28.20
C LEU A 54 6.26 18.75 29.69
N ALA A 55 7.32 18.69 30.48
CA ALA A 55 7.26 18.60 31.93
C ALA A 55 8.42 19.38 32.54
N PHE A 56 8.23 19.87 33.77
CA PHE A 56 9.32 20.47 34.51
C PHE A 56 10.28 19.39 35.02
N LYS A 57 11.58 19.70 34.98
CA LYS A 57 12.63 18.78 35.48
C LYS A 57 12.59 18.58 36.99
N ILE A 58 12.03 19.55 37.70
CA ILE A 58 11.89 19.55 39.16
C ILE A 58 10.43 19.80 39.50
N GLY A 59 9.98 19.25 40.63
CA GLY A 59 8.69 19.60 41.21
C GLY A 59 8.74 21.04 41.76
N GLY A 60 7.60 21.74 41.69
CA GLY A 60 7.48 23.10 42.21
C GLY A 60 6.16 23.75 41.83
N ILE A 61 5.92 24.94 42.37
CA ILE A 61 4.72 25.73 42.08
C ILE A 61 4.97 26.58 40.82
N ILE A 62 4.02 26.57 39.89
CA ILE A 62 4.07 27.43 38.70
C ILE A 62 3.86 28.88 39.13
N GLU A 63 4.82 29.73 38.79
CA GLU A 63 4.73 31.18 39.00
C GLU A 63 3.95 31.85 37.87
N ARG A 64 4.27 31.48 36.61
CA ARG A 64 3.64 32.06 35.42
C ARG A 64 3.72 31.13 34.22
N ILE A 65 2.68 31.19 33.38
CA ILE A 65 2.63 30.58 32.05
C ILE A 65 2.61 31.71 31.02
N TYR A 66 3.41 31.61 29.96
CA TYR A 66 3.61 32.65 28.94
C TYR A 66 2.95 32.34 27.60
N VAL A 67 2.26 31.20 27.49
CA VAL A 67 1.66 30.70 26.25
C VAL A 67 0.26 30.17 26.51
N ASP A 68 -0.62 30.34 25.53
CA ASP A 68 -1.99 29.82 25.55
C ASP A 68 -2.11 28.54 24.73
N GLU A 69 -3.19 27.80 24.95
CA GLU A 69 -3.52 26.60 24.18
C GLU A 69 -3.63 26.91 22.68
N GLY A 70 -3.02 26.05 21.85
CA GLY A 70 -2.97 26.25 20.39
C GLY A 70 -1.90 27.23 19.90
N SER A 71 -1.14 27.86 20.80
CA SER A 71 -0.05 28.77 20.42
C SER A 71 1.10 28.03 19.72
N SER A 72 1.62 28.63 18.65
CA SER A 72 2.85 28.15 17.99
C SER A 72 4.09 28.60 18.76
N VAL A 73 4.98 27.65 19.09
CA VAL A 73 6.19 27.90 19.89
C VAL A 73 7.44 27.41 19.19
N ARG A 74 8.61 27.98 19.53
CA ARG A 74 9.91 27.62 18.94
C ARG A 74 10.85 26.98 19.96
N LYS A 75 11.83 26.21 19.48
CA LYS A 75 12.87 25.61 20.34
C LYS A 75 13.60 26.70 21.13
N GLY A 76 13.67 26.52 22.45
CA GLY A 76 14.34 27.46 23.36
C GLY A 76 13.45 28.59 23.89
N GLN A 77 12.19 28.67 23.46
CA GLN A 77 11.23 29.62 24.00
C GLN A 77 10.85 29.26 25.44
N LEU A 78 10.81 30.26 26.32
CA LEU A 78 10.32 30.12 27.69
C LEU A 78 8.79 29.98 27.66
N LEU A 79 8.28 28.86 28.16
CA LEU A 79 6.85 28.56 28.17
C LEU A 79 6.21 28.84 29.52
N ALA A 80 6.93 28.55 30.60
CA ALA A 80 6.47 28.76 31.98
C ALA A 80 7.65 28.86 32.94
N THR A 81 7.46 29.54 34.06
CA THR A 81 8.43 29.61 35.16
C THR A 81 7.86 29.01 36.44
N LEU A 82 8.71 28.33 37.19
CA LEU A 82 8.43 27.90 38.56
C LEU A 82 8.90 28.96 39.54
N VAL A 83 8.30 29.00 40.74
CA VAL A 83 8.80 29.82 41.85
C VAL A 83 10.21 29.35 42.22
N GLN A 84 11.20 30.24 42.15
CA GLN A 84 12.63 29.89 42.29
C GLN A 84 13.25 30.31 43.63
N SER A 85 12.48 30.75 44.62
CA SER A 85 13.02 31.32 45.87
C SER A 85 13.95 30.35 46.60
N GLU A 86 13.50 29.12 46.82
CA GLU A 86 14.27 28.10 47.55
C GLU A 86 15.47 27.59 46.74
N ILE A 87 15.28 27.35 45.44
CA ILE A 87 16.35 26.90 44.54
C ILE A 87 17.46 27.95 44.42
N LYS A 88 17.10 29.24 44.34
CA LYS A 88 18.09 30.33 44.31
C LYS A 88 18.87 30.40 45.62
N ALA A 89 18.17 30.35 46.76
CA ALA A 89 18.83 30.37 48.07
C ALA A 89 19.85 29.23 48.23
N GLN A 90 19.49 28.00 47.84
CA GLN A 90 20.39 26.84 47.88
C GLN A 90 21.58 27.01 46.93
N ALA A 91 21.35 27.52 45.71
CA ALA A 91 22.41 27.76 44.74
C ALA A 91 23.40 28.85 45.21
N ASP A 92 22.90 29.90 45.83
CA ASP A 92 23.72 31.00 46.34
C ASP A 92 24.56 30.56 47.55
N GLN A 93 23.99 29.71 48.42
CA GLN A 93 24.73 29.07 49.52
C GLN A 93 25.87 28.20 49.00
N ALA A 94 25.62 27.39 47.96
CA ALA A 94 26.63 26.53 47.36
C ALA A 94 27.75 27.29 46.62
N ARG A 95 27.47 28.50 46.14
CA ARG A 95 28.48 29.37 45.48
C ARG A 95 29.34 30.15 46.45
N SER A 96 28.84 30.38 47.66
CA SER A 96 29.52 31.19 48.68
C SER A 96 30.28 30.35 49.70
N ALA A 97 30.23 29.02 49.57
CA ALA A 97 31.00 28.04 50.32
C ALA A 97 32.25 27.64 49.52
#